data_AF-A0A6J6JXU3-F1
#
_entry.id   AF-A0A6J6JXU3-F1
#
_cell.length_a   1.000
_cell.length_b   1.000
_cell.length_c   1.000
_cell.angle_alpha   90.00
_cell.angle_beta   90.00
_cell.angle_gamma   90.00
#
_symmetry.space_group_name_H-M   'P 1'
#
loop_
_entity.id
_entity.type
_entity.pdbx_description
1 polymer ?
#
loop_
_entity_poly.entity_id
_entity_poly.type
_entity_poly.pdbx_seq_one_letter_code
_entity_poly.pdbx_strand_id
1 'polypeptide(L)'
;MVQSMGAPDLWKEQLAAVAQANSEGALLVPQVAGRPGGMLIGVATYHGLMRRPTFRRLESELSYEDLLQELQKPEVKAAILSEENLPEDPQRQYESLGDNMAYMFERLFVLGDPPDYEPTRDRSIAGIAEASGKDAWEVLYDSIAGGALLLGAFTNYANTSQDHLAVMLEDPHTVLGLSDGGAHVRFICDASLPTYMLTHWTRDRTRGDRMSIESIVRKQTALTAEVVGLTDRGTLEVGKKADINVIDLEHLTLHPPHPIDDLPAGGRRILQDASGYVATIVNGVVTRRDDSDTGARPGRLVRASH
;
A
#
# COMPACT_ATOMS: atom_id res chain seq x y z
N MET A 1 -9.49 -10.10 -8.38
CA MET A 1 -8.60 -11.25 -8.53
C MET A 1 -7.39 -11.01 -7.66
N VAL A 2 -6.98 -12.01 -6.90
CA VAL A 2 -5.92 -11.88 -5.90
C VAL A 2 -5.17 -13.21 -5.81
N GLN A 3 -3.84 -13.15 -5.75
CA GLN A 3 -3.05 -14.31 -5.37
C GLN A 3 -3.08 -14.43 -3.84
N SER A 4 -3.56 -15.58 -3.37
CA SER A 4 -3.53 -15.96 -1.96
C SER A 4 -2.31 -16.82 -1.67
N MET A 5 -1.89 -16.83 -0.40
CA MET A 5 -0.77 -17.66 0.05
C MET A 5 -1.10 -19.16 0.03
N GLY A 6 -2.35 -19.53 0.30
CA GLY A 6 -2.80 -20.93 0.32
C GLY A 6 -3.07 -21.54 -1.05
N ALA A 7 -3.28 -20.71 -2.07
CA ALA A 7 -3.48 -21.14 -3.46
C ALA A 7 -2.81 -20.15 -4.44
N PRO A 8 -1.46 -20.17 -4.55
CA PRO A 8 -0.70 -19.15 -5.30
C PRO A 8 -0.99 -19.08 -6.80
N ASP A 9 -1.54 -20.14 -7.39
CA ASP A 9 -1.81 -20.26 -8.82
C ASP A 9 -3.29 -20.16 -9.19
N LEU A 10 -4.20 -20.06 -8.20
CA LEU A 10 -5.65 -20.04 -8.44
C LEU A 10 -6.09 -18.88 -9.35
N TRP A 11 -5.34 -17.77 -9.34
CA TRP A 11 -5.59 -16.63 -10.23
C TRP A 11 -5.54 -17.03 -11.71
N LYS A 12 -4.74 -18.04 -12.10
CA LYS A 12 -4.65 -18.52 -13.49
C LYS A 12 -5.96 -19.16 -13.94
N GLU A 13 -6.51 -20.02 -13.08
CA GLU A 13 -7.81 -20.66 -13.33
C GLU A 13 -8.93 -19.63 -13.37
N GLN A 14 -8.91 -18.65 -12.47
CA GLN A 14 -9.89 -17.54 -12.45
C GLN A 14 -9.81 -16.69 -13.72
N LEU A 15 -8.59 -16.38 -14.20
CA LEU A 15 -8.38 -15.60 -15.42
C LEU A 15 -8.86 -16.36 -16.67
N ALA A 16 -8.54 -17.65 -16.76
CA ALA A 16 -9.03 -18.52 -17.83
C ALA A 16 -10.57 -18.63 -17.82
N ALA A 17 -11.19 -18.76 -16.65
CA ALA A 17 -12.64 -18.81 -16.52
C ALA A 17 -13.31 -17.49 -16.95
N VAL A 18 -12.69 -16.35 -16.63
CA VAL A 18 -13.14 -15.02 -17.08
C VAL A 18 -13.07 -14.91 -18.60
N ALA A 19 -11.95 -15.30 -19.21
CA ALA A 19 -11.79 -15.29 -20.66
C ALA A 19 -12.84 -16.17 -21.35
N GLN A 20 -13.06 -17.39 -20.83
CA GLN A 20 -14.08 -18.31 -21.36
C GLN A 20 -15.48 -17.70 -21.27
N ALA A 21 -15.89 -17.22 -20.09
CA ALA A 21 -17.21 -16.63 -19.91
C ALA A 21 -17.43 -15.40 -20.79
N ASN A 22 -16.41 -14.55 -20.94
CA ASN A 22 -16.48 -13.38 -21.83
C ASN A 22 -16.59 -13.80 -23.31
N SER A 23 -15.93 -14.88 -23.72
CA SER A 23 -16.08 -15.42 -25.08
C SER A 23 -17.49 -15.97 -25.36
N GLU A 24 -18.22 -16.35 -24.32
CA GLU A 24 -19.61 -16.81 -24.36
C GLU A 24 -20.63 -15.67 -24.22
N GLY A 25 -20.18 -14.42 -24.12
CA GLY A 25 -21.01 -13.22 -24.08
C GLY A 25 -21.25 -12.63 -22.69
N ALA A 26 -20.57 -13.11 -21.65
CA ALA A 26 -20.57 -12.45 -20.35
C ALA A 26 -19.79 -11.12 -20.39
N LEU A 27 -19.99 -10.29 -19.36
CA LEU A 27 -19.17 -9.11 -19.08
C LEU A 27 -18.57 -9.25 -17.68
N LEU A 28 -17.45 -9.95 -17.59
CA LEU A 28 -16.67 -10.11 -16.37
C LEU A 28 -15.38 -9.29 -16.48
N VAL A 29 -15.22 -8.35 -15.55
CA VAL A 29 -14.03 -7.50 -15.47
C VAL A 29 -13.44 -7.56 -14.05
N PRO A 30 -12.53 -8.50 -13.76
CA PRO A 30 -11.92 -8.63 -12.45
C PRO A 30 -11.04 -7.41 -12.15
N GLN A 31 -11.13 -6.92 -10.92
CA GLN A 31 -10.18 -5.94 -10.40
C GLN A 31 -8.87 -6.62 -9.98
N VAL A 32 -7.74 -6.01 -10.29
CA VAL A 32 -6.39 -6.47 -9.92
C VAL A 32 -5.69 -5.33 -9.18
N ALA A 33 -5.04 -5.64 -8.06
CA ALA A 33 -4.24 -4.66 -7.32
C ALA A 33 -2.94 -4.36 -8.05
N GLY A 34 -2.47 -3.12 -7.96
CA GLY A 34 -1.23 -2.70 -8.61
C GLY A 34 0.06 -3.13 -7.90
N ARG A 35 -0.03 -3.65 -6.68
CA ARG A 35 1.11 -4.08 -5.84
C ARG A 35 0.67 -5.12 -4.81
N PRO A 36 1.59 -5.73 -4.04
CA PRO A 36 1.27 -6.61 -2.93
C PRO A 36 0.29 -5.98 -1.97
N GLY A 37 -0.77 -6.71 -1.62
CA GLY A 37 -1.67 -6.29 -0.56
C GLY A 37 -1.06 -6.62 0.79
N GLY A 38 -1.01 -5.63 1.67
CA GLY A 38 -0.28 -5.74 2.93
C GLY A 38 -0.73 -4.74 3.98
N MET A 39 -0.23 -4.96 5.20
CA MET A 39 -0.35 -4.01 6.29
C MET A 39 0.99 -3.30 6.51
N LEU A 40 0.94 -2.02 6.85
CA LEU A 40 2.08 -1.26 7.34
C LEU A 40 2.27 -1.54 8.82
N ILE A 41 3.44 -2.06 9.18
CA ILE A 41 3.82 -2.44 10.53
C ILE A 41 4.91 -1.50 11.03
N GLY A 42 4.70 -0.89 12.18
CA GLY A 42 5.67 -0.02 12.85
C GLY A 42 5.14 0.49 14.18
N VAL A 43 5.94 1.28 14.91
CA VAL A 43 5.56 1.81 16.23
C VAL A 43 4.25 2.60 16.18
N ALA A 44 3.99 3.27 15.05
CA ALA A 44 2.78 4.08 14.88
C ALA A 44 1.53 3.28 14.47
N THR A 45 1.69 2.00 14.10
CA THR A 45 0.61 1.14 13.58
C THR A 45 0.38 -0.06 14.50
N TYR A 46 -0.13 -1.17 13.97
CA TYR A 46 -0.30 -2.42 14.71
C TYR A 46 0.95 -3.29 14.55
N HIS A 47 1.56 -3.72 15.66
CA HIS A 47 2.71 -4.63 15.64
C HIS A 47 2.68 -5.61 16.82
N GLY A 48 3.39 -6.75 16.71
CA GLY A 48 3.30 -7.84 17.68
C GLY A 48 3.83 -7.53 19.09
N LEU A 49 4.44 -6.36 19.31
CA LEU A 49 5.01 -5.92 20.59
C LEU A 49 4.20 -4.80 21.27
N MET A 50 3.11 -4.33 20.65
CA MET A 50 2.36 -3.16 21.14
C MET A 50 1.62 -3.39 22.47
N ARG A 51 1.45 -4.67 22.86
CA ARG A 51 0.77 -5.08 24.10
C ARG A 51 1.73 -5.42 25.24
N ARG A 52 3.03 -5.26 25.05
CA ARG A 52 4.02 -5.43 26.12
C ARG A 52 3.81 -4.33 27.17
N PRO A 53 3.71 -4.64 28.49
CA PRO A 53 3.50 -3.66 29.54
C PRO A 53 4.39 -2.42 29.45
N THR A 54 5.69 -2.60 29.18
CA THR A 54 6.62 -1.48 29.03
C THR A 54 6.27 -0.62 27.81
N PHE A 55 6.04 -1.24 26.64
CA PHE A 55 5.65 -0.49 25.44
C PHE A 55 4.34 0.29 25.67
N ARG A 56 3.32 -0.36 26.25
CA ARG A 56 2.00 0.23 26.51
C ARG A 56 2.09 1.48 27.38
N ARG A 57 2.89 1.40 28.45
CA ARG A 57 3.11 2.53 29.35
C ARG A 57 3.81 3.68 28.62
N LEU A 58 4.92 3.39 27.94
CA LEU A 58 5.69 4.41 27.20
C LEU A 58 4.84 5.09 26.11
N GLU A 59 4.06 4.32 25.35
CA GLU A 59 3.15 4.86 24.32
C GLU A 59 2.10 5.82 24.91
N SER A 60 1.66 5.59 26.15
CA SER A 60 0.67 6.46 26.81
C SER A 60 1.26 7.72 27.45
N GLU A 61 2.58 7.73 27.72
CA GLU A 61 3.27 8.79 28.47
C GLU A 61 4.06 9.74 27.55
N LEU A 62 4.50 9.26 26.38
CA LEU A 62 5.47 9.95 25.52
C LEU A 62 4.85 10.44 24.21
N SER A 63 5.46 11.48 23.64
CA SER A 63 5.22 11.85 22.24
C SER A 63 5.75 10.74 21.31
N TYR A 64 5.36 10.75 20.03
CA TYR A 64 5.87 9.75 19.08
C TYR A 64 7.40 9.82 18.92
N GLU A 65 7.95 11.04 18.89
CA GLU A 65 9.41 11.24 18.77
C GLU A 65 10.14 10.77 20.03
N ASP A 66 9.63 11.13 21.22
CA ASP A 66 10.22 10.69 22.50
C ASP A 66 10.10 9.17 22.67
N LEU A 67 9.00 8.56 22.23
CA LEU A 67 8.81 7.12 22.23
C LEU A 67 9.87 6.42 21.37
N LEU A 68 10.13 6.89 20.15
CA LEU A 68 11.18 6.32 19.30
C LEU A 68 12.55 6.43 19.95
N GLN A 69 12.86 7.55 20.60
CA GLN A 69 14.12 7.72 21.34
C GLN A 69 14.23 6.77 22.52
N GLU A 70 13.16 6.60 23.30
CA GLU A 70 13.13 5.72 24.47
C GLU A 70 13.30 4.24 24.07
N LEU A 71 12.69 3.83 22.94
CA LEU A 71 12.82 2.47 22.39
C LEU A 71 14.25 2.16 21.89
N GLN A 72 15.14 3.14 21.75
CA GLN A 72 16.54 2.87 21.44
C GLN A 72 17.34 2.34 22.64
N LYS A 73 16.81 2.47 23.87
CA LYS A 73 17.55 2.10 25.08
C LYS A 73 17.64 0.58 25.24
N PRO A 74 18.83 0.00 25.45
CA PRO A 74 19.00 -1.45 25.58
C PRO A 74 18.15 -2.09 26.68
N GLU A 75 17.99 -1.40 27.81
CA GLU A 75 17.17 -1.85 28.94
C GLU A 75 15.67 -1.89 28.60
N VAL A 76 15.19 -0.96 27.77
CA VAL A 76 13.79 -0.91 27.31
C VAL A 76 13.54 -2.03 26.30
N LYS A 77 14.47 -2.25 25.36
CA LYS A 77 14.45 -3.38 24.44
C LYS A 77 14.40 -4.71 25.18
N ALA A 78 15.30 -4.91 26.15
CA ALA A 78 15.35 -6.13 26.94
C ALA A 78 14.04 -6.39 27.70
N ALA A 79 13.47 -5.35 28.32
CA ALA A 79 12.18 -5.46 29.02
C ALA A 79 11.06 -5.90 28.05
N ILE A 80 10.83 -5.16 26.97
CA ILE A 80 9.75 -5.41 26.00
C ILE A 80 9.85 -6.83 25.38
N LEU A 81 11.06 -7.29 25.05
CA LEU A 81 11.26 -8.62 24.45
C LEU A 81 11.05 -9.76 25.45
N SER A 82 11.24 -9.53 26.75
CA SER A 82 11.07 -10.53 27.80
C SER A 82 9.65 -10.63 28.37
N GLU A 83 8.84 -9.60 28.17
CA GLU A 83 7.50 -9.49 28.73
C GLU A 83 6.47 -10.38 28.03
N GLU A 84 5.36 -10.69 28.70
CA GLU A 84 4.17 -11.27 28.10
C GLU A 84 3.20 -10.17 27.62
N ASN A 85 2.30 -10.50 26.69
CA ASN A 85 1.30 -9.53 26.23
C ASN A 85 0.25 -9.32 27.31
N LEU A 86 -0.14 -8.07 27.51
CA LEU A 86 -1.37 -7.74 28.22
C LEU A 86 -2.59 -8.32 27.48
N PRO A 87 -3.70 -8.59 28.19
CA PRO A 87 -4.97 -8.91 27.56
C PRO A 87 -5.40 -7.84 26.55
N GLU A 88 -6.28 -8.20 25.61
CA GLU A 88 -6.89 -7.21 24.71
C GLU A 88 -7.61 -6.11 25.49
N ASP A 89 -7.38 -4.86 25.08
CA ASP A 89 -8.16 -3.73 25.56
C ASP A 89 -9.39 -3.54 24.67
N PRO A 90 -10.63 -3.72 25.17
CA PRO A 90 -11.84 -3.54 24.37
C PRO A 90 -12.01 -2.15 23.75
N GLN A 91 -11.28 -1.14 24.25
CA GLN A 91 -11.30 0.22 23.72
C GLN A 91 -10.33 0.42 22.55
N ARG A 92 -9.39 -0.51 22.34
CA ARG A 92 -8.40 -0.46 21.26
C ARG A 92 -8.75 -1.46 20.17
N GLN A 93 -9.10 -0.93 19.00
CA GLN A 93 -9.46 -1.75 17.85
C GLN A 93 -8.24 -2.46 17.28
N TYR A 94 -8.43 -3.70 16.82
CA TYR A 94 -7.47 -4.47 16.00
C TYR A 94 -6.13 -4.84 16.65
N GLU A 95 -6.04 -4.85 17.99
CA GLU A 95 -4.79 -5.27 18.66
C GLU A 95 -4.39 -6.72 18.36
N SER A 96 -5.37 -7.60 18.14
CA SER A 96 -5.14 -9.01 17.81
C SER A 96 -4.47 -9.23 16.45
N LEU A 97 -4.39 -8.21 15.58
CA LEU A 97 -3.59 -8.28 14.35
C LEU A 97 -2.10 -8.50 14.64
N GLY A 98 -1.62 -8.12 15.84
CA GLY A 98 -0.24 -8.35 16.26
C GLY A 98 0.07 -9.81 16.66
N ASP A 99 -0.94 -10.63 16.93
CA ASP A 99 -0.74 -11.91 17.64
C ASP A 99 -0.08 -12.97 16.78
N ASN A 100 -0.34 -12.90 15.47
CA ASN A 100 0.20 -13.82 14.49
C ASN A 100 1.43 -13.26 13.76
N MET A 101 2.07 -12.22 14.30
CA MET A 101 3.18 -11.52 13.64
C MET A 101 4.36 -12.44 13.33
N ALA A 102 4.67 -13.41 14.21
CA ALA A 102 5.75 -14.36 13.99
C ALA A 102 5.56 -15.19 12.70
N TYR A 103 4.32 -15.53 12.33
CA TYR A 103 4.01 -16.24 11.08
C TYR A 103 4.16 -15.38 9.82
N MET A 104 4.40 -14.08 10.00
CA MET A 104 4.62 -13.13 8.91
C MET A 104 6.08 -12.74 8.72
N PHE A 105 7.03 -13.20 9.54
CA PHE A 105 8.43 -12.76 9.46
C PHE A 105 9.10 -13.03 8.11
N GLU A 106 8.73 -14.10 7.42
CA GLU A 106 9.16 -14.42 6.04
C GLU A 106 8.62 -13.44 4.99
N ARG A 107 7.61 -12.64 5.35
CA ARG A 107 6.86 -11.72 4.48
C ARG A 107 6.72 -10.32 5.06
N LEU A 108 7.57 -9.99 6.02
CA LEU A 108 7.61 -8.69 6.67
C LEU A 108 8.89 -7.99 6.26
N PHE A 109 8.79 -6.89 5.51
CA PHE A 109 9.92 -6.26 4.84
C PHE A 109 10.03 -4.78 5.21
N VAL A 110 11.22 -4.29 5.52
CA VAL A 110 11.44 -2.85 5.69
C VAL A 110 11.26 -2.14 4.34
N LEU A 111 10.39 -1.13 4.29
CA LEU A 111 10.10 -0.42 3.03
C LEU A 111 11.31 0.39 2.53
N GLY A 112 12.01 1.09 3.41
CA GLY A 112 13.13 1.96 3.03
C GLY A 112 12.70 3.29 2.40
N ASP A 113 13.68 4.03 1.86
CA ASP A 113 13.50 5.31 1.16
C ASP A 113 14.41 5.35 -0.09
N PRO A 114 13.86 5.27 -1.31
CA PRO A 114 12.44 5.11 -1.63
C PRO A 114 11.86 3.75 -1.20
N PRO A 115 10.54 3.64 -1.01
CA PRO A 115 9.89 2.41 -0.56
C PRO A 115 9.93 1.29 -1.60
N ASP A 116 10.42 0.11 -1.22
CA ASP A 116 10.44 -1.10 -2.04
C ASP A 116 9.24 -2.02 -1.73
N TYR A 117 8.35 -2.19 -2.72
CA TYR A 117 7.20 -3.10 -2.67
C TYR A 117 7.42 -4.42 -3.42
N GLU A 118 8.61 -4.65 -4.00
CA GLU A 118 9.01 -5.94 -4.57
C GLU A 118 10.32 -6.50 -3.92
N PRO A 119 10.43 -6.51 -2.57
CA PRO A 119 11.64 -6.95 -1.88
C PRO A 119 11.84 -8.47 -1.97
N THR A 120 13.08 -8.92 -2.00
CA THR A 120 13.45 -10.34 -1.98
C THR A 120 13.43 -10.92 -0.56
N ARG A 121 13.38 -12.26 -0.44
CA ARG A 121 13.27 -12.94 0.88
C ARG A 121 14.37 -12.53 1.86
N ASP A 122 15.60 -12.32 1.40
CA ASP A 122 16.72 -11.89 2.24
C ASP A 122 16.50 -10.53 2.92
N ARG A 123 15.58 -9.71 2.39
CA ARG A 123 15.17 -8.43 2.96
C ARG A 123 14.04 -8.55 3.98
N SER A 124 13.46 -9.74 4.15
CA SER A 124 12.44 -9.99 5.18
C SER A 124 13.06 -10.00 6.58
N ILE A 125 12.24 -9.81 7.61
CA ILE A 125 12.67 -9.95 9.01
C ILE A 125 13.31 -11.33 9.26
N ALA A 126 12.73 -12.41 8.72
CA ALA A 126 13.33 -13.74 8.82
C ALA A 126 14.68 -13.85 8.10
N GLY A 127 14.77 -13.30 6.88
CA GLY A 127 16.01 -13.31 6.09
C GLY A 127 17.14 -12.52 6.74
N ILE A 128 16.83 -11.34 7.31
CA ILE A 128 17.79 -10.51 8.05
C ILE A 128 18.21 -11.22 9.34
N ALA A 129 17.29 -11.84 10.07
CA ALA A 129 17.58 -12.62 11.27
C ALA A 129 18.54 -13.78 10.97
N GLU A 130 18.26 -14.55 9.91
CA GLU A 130 19.12 -15.65 9.44
C GLU A 130 20.52 -15.16 9.07
N ALA A 131 20.64 -14.07 8.31
CA ALA A 131 21.93 -13.53 7.88
C ALA A 131 22.76 -12.91 9.03
N SER A 132 22.09 -12.34 10.04
CA SER A 132 22.74 -11.68 11.18
C SER A 132 22.96 -12.57 12.40
N GLY A 133 22.37 -13.78 12.41
CA GLY A 133 22.39 -14.67 13.57
C GLY A 133 21.60 -14.15 14.78
N LYS A 134 20.68 -13.20 14.56
CA LYS A 134 19.82 -12.61 15.59
C LYS A 134 18.47 -13.30 15.67
N ASP A 135 17.77 -13.12 16.79
CA ASP A 135 16.36 -13.52 16.90
C ASP A 135 15.47 -12.59 16.03
N ALA A 136 14.46 -13.16 15.37
CA ALA A 136 13.61 -12.41 14.45
C ALA A 136 12.76 -11.33 15.16
N TRP A 137 12.37 -11.53 16.41
CA TRP A 137 11.74 -10.48 17.21
C TRP A 137 12.70 -9.34 17.54
N GLU A 138 13.98 -9.65 17.73
CA GLU A 138 15.02 -8.63 17.91
C GLU A 138 15.15 -7.76 16.66
N VAL A 139 15.19 -8.38 15.47
CA VAL A 139 15.26 -7.66 14.20
C VAL A 139 14.01 -6.82 13.96
N LEU A 140 12.81 -7.36 14.25
CA LEU A 140 11.57 -6.59 14.18
C LEU A 140 11.62 -5.38 15.11
N TYR A 141 12.02 -5.60 16.37
CA TYR A 141 12.11 -4.53 17.37
C TYR A 141 13.05 -3.41 16.90
N ASP A 142 14.28 -3.77 16.48
CA ASP A 142 15.29 -2.81 16.04
C ASP A 142 14.78 -1.99 14.84
N SER A 143 14.06 -2.65 13.92
CA SER A 143 13.47 -1.99 12.75
C SER A 143 12.41 -0.96 13.15
N ILE A 144 11.42 -1.36 13.95
CA ILE A 144 10.31 -0.45 14.32
C ILE A 144 10.77 0.64 15.29
N ALA A 145 11.66 0.32 16.23
CA ALA A 145 12.23 1.29 17.17
C ALA A 145 13.02 2.36 16.43
N GLY A 146 13.72 1.99 15.34
CA GLY A 146 14.39 2.92 14.43
C GLY A 146 13.45 3.79 13.58
N GLY A 147 12.14 3.69 13.76
CA GLY A 147 11.14 4.46 13.04
C GLY A 147 10.76 3.88 11.68
N ALA A 148 11.22 2.68 11.32
CA ALA A 148 10.87 2.08 10.04
C ALA A 148 9.40 1.66 10.00
N LEU A 149 8.79 1.82 8.83
CA LEU A 149 7.56 1.14 8.46
C LEU A 149 7.90 -0.08 7.58
N LEU A 150 7.27 -1.20 7.91
CA LEU A 150 7.46 -2.47 7.22
C LEU A 150 6.18 -2.86 6.47
N LEU A 151 6.36 -3.45 5.29
CA LEU A 151 5.30 -4.11 4.53
C LEU A 151 5.14 -5.55 5.05
N GLY A 152 4.01 -5.83 5.70
CA GLY A 152 3.54 -7.19 5.95
C GLY A 152 2.72 -7.67 4.76
N ALA A 153 3.35 -8.33 3.79
CA ALA A 153 2.70 -8.76 2.55
C ALA A 153 1.90 -10.06 2.75
N PHE A 154 0.58 -10.00 2.67
CA PHE A 154 -0.30 -11.16 2.89
C PHE A 154 -1.10 -11.58 1.65
N THR A 155 -1.14 -10.76 0.60
CA THR A 155 -1.70 -11.11 -0.72
C THR A 155 -0.83 -10.59 -1.85
N ASN A 156 -0.97 -11.17 -3.04
CA ASN A 156 -0.21 -10.79 -4.24
C ASN A 156 1.32 -10.81 -4.06
N TYR A 157 1.82 -11.73 -3.23
CA TYR A 157 3.25 -11.87 -2.98
C TYR A 157 3.67 -13.27 -2.51
N ALA A 158 2.90 -14.31 -2.85
CA ALA A 158 3.16 -15.68 -2.39
C ALA A 158 4.49 -16.25 -2.90
N ASN A 159 4.93 -15.77 -4.08
CA ASN A 159 6.20 -16.17 -4.69
C ASN A 159 7.32 -15.12 -4.50
N THR A 160 7.13 -14.15 -3.59
CA THR A 160 8.08 -13.04 -3.38
C THR A 160 8.44 -12.31 -4.68
N SER A 161 7.46 -12.18 -5.58
CA SER A 161 7.58 -11.56 -6.91
C SER A 161 6.23 -11.02 -7.34
N GLN A 162 6.23 -9.93 -8.10
CA GLN A 162 5.05 -9.35 -8.73
C GLN A 162 4.83 -9.88 -10.16
N ASP A 163 5.57 -10.86 -10.66
CA ASP A 163 5.40 -11.36 -12.04
C ASP A 163 3.96 -11.81 -12.36
N HIS A 164 3.27 -12.40 -11.38
CA HIS A 164 1.86 -12.76 -11.53
C HIS A 164 0.94 -11.51 -11.62
N LEU A 165 1.25 -10.43 -10.89
CA LEU A 165 0.58 -9.15 -11.05
C LEU A 165 0.82 -8.61 -12.46
N ALA A 166 2.03 -8.75 -13.02
CA ALA A 166 2.31 -8.32 -14.38
C ALA A 166 1.37 -8.99 -15.38
N VAL A 167 1.26 -10.33 -15.31
CA VAL A 167 0.33 -11.10 -16.16
C VAL A 167 -1.12 -10.66 -15.98
N MET A 168 -1.59 -10.57 -14.73
CA MET A 168 -2.95 -10.16 -14.43
C MET A 168 -3.23 -8.71 -14.88
N LEU A 169 -2.25 -7.81 -14.73
CA LEU A 169 -2.36 -6.41 -15.12
C LEU A 169 -2.27 -6.24 -16.63
N GLU A 170 -1.62 -7.10 -17.41
CA GLU A 170 -1.60 -7.00 -18.87
C GLU A 170 -2.82 -7.62 -19.54
N ASP A 171 -3.53 -8.49 -18.83
CA ASP A 171 -4.72 -9.15 -19.37
C ASP A 171 -5.80 -8.12 -19.79
N PRO A 172 -6.40 -8.30 -20.99
CA PRO A 172 -7.39 -7.36 -21.52
C PRO A 172 -8.72 -7.38 -20.77
N HIS A 173 -9.01 -8.43 -20.00
CA HIS A 173 -10.24 -8.57 -19.23
C HIS A 173 -10.14 -7.98 -17.82
N THR A 174 -8.97 -7.48 -17.40
CA THR A 174 -8.78 -6.97 -16.04
C THR A 174 -8.69 -5.45 -15.99
N VAL A 175 -9.16 -4.89 -14.87
CA VAL A 175 -9.03 -3.46 -14.55
C VAL A 175 -8.22 -3.27 -13.28
N LEU A 176 -7.51 -2.14 -13.16
CA LEU A 176 -6.84 -1.78 -11.92
C LEU A 176 -7.91 -1.47 -10.85
N GLY A 177 -7.72 -1.98 -9.64
CA GLY A 177 -8.60 -1.70 -8.51
C GLY A 177 -7.97 -2.11 -7.19
N LEU A 178 -8.81 -2.36 -6.19
CA LEU A 178 -8.39 -2.85 -4.87
C LEU A 178 -7.40 -1.94 -4.12
N SER A 179 -7.45 -0.62 -4.35
CA SER A 179 -6.60 0.30 -3.60
C SER A 179 -7.01 0.48 -2.15
N ASP A 180 -8.27 0.24 -1.78
CA ASP A 180 -8.77 0.36 -0.39
C ASP A 180 -8.30 1.63 0.38
N GLY A 181 -7.99 2.69 -0.38
CA GLY A 181 -7.35 3.90 0.14
C GLY A 181 -8.32 4.65 1.04
N GLY A 182 -8.06 4.67 2.34
CA GLY A 182 -8.89 5.39 3.31
C GLY A 182 -9.85 4.53 4.13
N ALA A 183 -9.93 3.21 3.93
CA ALA A 183 -10.77 2.33 4.76
C ALA A 183 -10.08 1.95 6.08
N HIS A 184 -8.81 1.59 6.02
CA HIS A 184 -7.99 1.10 7.13
C HIS A 184 -6.84 2.07 7.45
N VAL A 185 -7.19 3.34 7.66
CA VAL A 185 -6.26 4.49 7.67
C VAL A 185 -5.05 4.36 8.59
N ARG A 186 -5.11 3.52 9.64
CA ARG A 186 -3.98 3.33 10.57
C ARG A 186 -2.93 2.31 10.10
N PHE A 187 -3.24 1.45 9.12
CA PHE A 187 -2.33 0.36 8.74
C PHE A 187 -2.37 -0.03 7.26
N ILE A 188 -3.19 0.59 6.42
CA ILE A 188 -3.15 0.46 4.96
C ILE A 188 -3.06 1.86 4.35
N CYS A 189 -2.09 2.06 3.46
CA CYS A 189 -1.91 3.32 2.72
C CYS A 189 -1.67 3.05 1.24
N ASP A 190 -2.75 2.72 0.52
CA ASP A 190 -2.73 2.36 -0.89
C ASP A 190 -3.33 3.46 -1.80
N ALA A 191 -3.59 4.65 -1.23
CA ALA A 191 -3.92 5.86 -2.00
C ALA A 191 -2.81 6.28 -2.98
N SER A 192 -1.59 5.80 -2.75
CA SER A 192 -0.40 5.99 -3.58
C SER A 192 -0.30 5.04 -4.77
N LEU A 193 -1.22 4.07 -4.92
CA LEU A 193 -1.19 3.11 -6.02
C LEU A 193 -1.06 3.77 -7.40
N PRO A 194 -1.76 4.87 -7.73
CA PRO A 194 -1.59 5.52 -9.03
C PRO A 194 -0.14 5.93 -9.33
N THR A 195 0.54 6.50 -8.34
CA THR A 195 1.96 6.87 -8.43
C THR A 195 2.82 5.61 -8.58
N TYR A 196 2.59 4.59 -7.75
CA TYR A 196 3.31 3.31 -7.84
C TYR A 196 3.18 2.66 -9.22
N MET A 197 1.99 2.71 -9.81
CA MET A 197 1.75 2.21 -11.17
C MET A 197 2.59 2.93 -12.21
N LEU A 198 2.70 4.25 -12.12
CA LEU A 198 3.50 5.04 -13.05
C LEU A 198 5.00 4.88 -12.80
N THR A 199 5.46 4.78 -11.56
CA THR A 199 6.89 4.64 -11.24
C THR A 199 7.36 3.21 -11.42
N HIS A 200 6.91 2.27 -10.59
CA HIS A 200 7.39 0.90 -10.58
C HIS A 200 7.16 0.21 -11.93
N TRP A 201 5.91 0.12 -12.39
CA TRP A 201 5.59 -0.68 -13.57
C TRP A 201 6.11 -0.11 -14.89
N THR A 202 6.34 1.21 -15.00
CA THR A 202 6.80 1.81 -16.27
C THR A 202 8.27 2.20 -16.27
N ARG A 203 8.86 2.47 -15.09
CA ARG A 203 10.20 3.06 -14.96
C ARG A 203 11.14 2.27 -14.07
N ASP A 204 10.75 1.97 -12.83
CA ASP A 204 11.68 1.60 -11.75
C ASP A 204 11.78 0.10 -11.46
N ARG A 205 10.86 -0.73 -11.97
CA ARG A 205 10.90 -2.18 -11.75
C ARG A 205 12.19 -2.77 -12.31
N THR A 206 12.93 -3.46 -11.45
CA THR A 206 14.23 -4.08 -11.77
C THR A 206 14.14 -5.60 -11.95
N ARG A 207 13.06 -6.22 -11.46
CA ARG A 207 12.82 -7.66 -11.51
C ARG A 207 11.65 -7.92 -12.46
N GLY A 208 11.89 -8.54 -13.60
CA GLY A 208 10.84 -8.80 -14.60
C GLY A 208 10.50 -7.61 -15.49
N ASP A 209 9.49 -7.78 -16.34
CA ASP A 209 9.16 -6.81 -17.40
C ASP A 209 8.47 -5.55 -16.88
N ARG A 210 8.71 -4.44 -17.58
CA ARG A 210 7.99 -3.17 -17.43
C ARG A 210 6.88 -3.07 -18.46
N MET A 211 5.83 -2.35 -18.12
CA MET A 211 4.69 -2.07 -19.00
C MET A 211 4.85 -0.72 -19.70
N SER A 212 4.17 -0.56 -20.83
CA SER A 212 4.09 0.73 -21.50
C SER A 212 3.32 1.74 -20.65
N ILE A 213 3.72 3.01 -20.71
CA ILE A 213 3.03 4.09 -20.01
C ILE A 213 1.59 4.23 -20.47
N GLU A 214 1.32 4.04 -21.76
CA GLU A 214 -0.02 4.13 -22.34
C GLU A 214 -0.94 3.04 -21.78
N SER A 215 -0.44 1.82 -21.60
CA SER A 215 -1.19 0.72 -20.99
C SER A 215 -1.56 1.04 -19.54
N ILE A 216 -0.58 1.51 -18.75
CA ILE A 216 -0.80 1.89 -17.36
C ILE A 216 -1.76 3.08 -17.23
N VAL A 217 -1.63 4.10 -18.08
CA VAL A 217 -2.55 5.25 -18.11
C VAL A 217 -3.95 4.80 -18.50
N ARG A 218 -4.10 3.94 -19.52
CA ARG A 218 -5.40 3.40 -19.93
C ARG A 218 -6.09 2.66 -18.78
N LYS A 219 -5.36 1.84 -18.04
CA LYS A 219 -5.89 1.08 -16.89
C LYS A 219 -6.30 1.95 -15.70
N GLN A 220 -5.79 3.17 -15.61
CA GLN A 220 -6.14 4.14 -14.58
C GLN A 220 -7.20 5.16 -15.03
N THR A 221 -7.46 5.28 -16.34
CA THR A 221 -8.34 6.30 -16.91
C THR A 221 -9.47 5.68 -17.73
N ALA A 222 -9.23 5.42 -19.03
CA ALA A 222 -10.26 5.01 -19.97
C ALA A 222 -10.95 3.70 -19.55
N LEU A 223 -10.18 2.68 -19.19
CA LEU A 223 -10.74 1.38 -18.81
C LEU A 223 -11.57 1.48 -17.53
N THR A 224 -11.11 2.24 -16.54
CA THR A 224 -11.88 2.49 -15.31
C THR A 224 -13.19 3.18 -15.63
N ALA A 225 -13.16 4.22 -16.49
CA ALA A 225 -14.36 4.93 -16.91
C ALA A 225 -15.34 4.01 -17.68
N GLU A 226 -14.84 3.19 -18.61
CA GLU A 226 -15.61 2.19 -19.34
C GLU A 226 -16.33 1.22 -18.39
N VAL A 227 -15.61 0.66 -17.41
CA VAL A 227 -16.14 -0.33 -16.45
C VAL A 227 -17.25 0.25 -15.58
N VAL A 228 -17.14 1.52 -15.17
CA VAL A 228 -18.16 2.18 -14.34
C VAL A 228 -19.21 2.95 -15.16
N GLY A 229 -19.20 2.82 -16.50
CA GLY A 229 -20.21 3.41 -17.39
C GLY A 229 -20.10 4.93 -17.56
N LEU A 230 -18.91 5.50 -17.41
CA LEU A 230 -18.67 6.93 -17.59
C LEU A 230 -18.15 7.23 -18.99
N THR A 231 -18.97 7.94 -19.78
CA THR A 231 -18.65 8.28 -21.18
C THR A 231 -18.08 9.69 -21.34
N ASP A 232 -18.26 10.55 -20.33
CA ASP A 232 -17.85 11.95 -20.34
C ASP A 232 -16.40 12.19 -19.91
N ARG A 233 -15.64 11.14 -19.59
CA ARG A 233 -14.26 11.22 -19.05
C ARG A 233 -13.45 9.96 -19.38
N GLY A 234 -12.22 9.89 -18.85
CA GLY A 234 -11.31 8.75 -19.00
C GLY A 234 -10.37 8.86 -20.21
N THR A 235 -10.62 9.79 -21.14
CA THR A 235 -9.70 10.10 -22.25
C THR A 235 -9.62 11.61 -22.48
N LEU A 236 -8.55 12.05 -23.16
CA LEU A 236 -8.36 13.44 -23.57
C LEU A 236 -8.96 13.67 -24.96
N GLU A 237 -10.23 14.08 -25.00
CA GLU A 237 -10.97 14.36 -26.23
C GLU A 237 -11.77 15.66 -26.09
N VAL A 238 -11.96 16.37 -27.20
CA VAL A 238 -12.82 17.57 -27.23
C VAL A 238 -14.24 17.19 -26.83
N GLY A 239 -14.81 17.92 -25.86
CA GLY A 239 -16.16 17.70 -25.36
C GLY A 239 -16.23 16.84 -24.09
N LYS A 240 -15.15 16.13 -23.71
CA LYS A 240 -15.07 15.44 -22.41
C LYS A 240 -14.73 16.38 -21.26
N LYS A 241 -14.95 15.94 -20.04
CA LYS A 241 -14.57 16.66 -18.81
C LYS A 241 -13.06 16.87 -18.78
N ALA A 242 -12.66 18.08 -18.40
CA ALA A 242 -11.26 18.43 -18.17
C ALA A 242 -10.76 17.90 -16.81
N ASP A 243 -10.73 16.57 -16.68
CA ASP A 243 -10.10 15.84 -15.58
C ASP A 243 -8.73 15.35 -16.05
N ILE A 244 -7.67 16.05 -15.65
CA ILE A 244 -6.34 15.93 -16.27
C ILE A 244 -5.25 15.92 -15.20
N ASN A 245 -4.27 15.05 -15.35
CA ASN A 245 -2.99 15.14 -14.64
C ASN A 245 -1.88 15.52 -15.62
N VAL A 246 -1.02 16.45 -15.21
CA VAL A 246 0.25 16.78 -15.86
C VAL A 246 1.35 16.33 -14.91
N ILE A 247 2.20 15.43 -15.37
CA ILE A 247 3.15 14.69 -14.53
C ILE A 247 4.53 14.81 -15.16
N ASP A 248 5.52 15.17 -14.36
CA ASP A 248 6.93 15.02 -14.69
C ASP A 248 7.33 13.58 -14.36
N LEU A 249 7.26 12.70 -15.37
CA LEU A 249 7.51 11.27 -15.17
C LEU A 249 8.96 10.97 -14.80
N GLU A 250 9.93 11.80 -15.19
CA GLU A 250 11.33 11.57 -14.85
C GLU A 250 11.54 11.79 -13.35
N HIS A 251 10.91 12.82 -12.79
CA HIS A 251 11.03 13.19 -11.38
C HIS A 251 9.92 12.64 -10.47
N LEU A 252 8.93 11.92 -11.03
CA LEU A 252 7.83 11.32 -10.26
C LEU A 252 8.39 10.38 -9.19
N THR A 253 8.21 10.71 -7.91
CA THR A 253 8.77 9.94 -6.80
C THR A 253 7.67 9.60 -5.81
N LEU A 254 7.62 8.34 -5.39
CA LEU A 254 6.78 7.89 -4.29
C LEU A 254 7.62 7.89 -3.01
N HIS A 255 7.21 8.63 -1.99
CA HIS A 255 7.95 8.74 -0.74
C HIS A 255 7.56 7.64 0.26
N PRO A 256 8.36 7.40 1.31
CA PRO A 256 7.98 6.50 2.39
C PRO A 256 6.67 6.94 3.05
N PRO A 257 5.83 5.99 3.49
CA PRO A 257 4.67 6.33 4.28
C PRO A 257 5.08 6.90 5.64
N HIS A 258 4.21 7.72 6.25
CA HIS A 258 4.44 8.31 7.57
C HIS A 258 3.13 8.50 8.36
N PRO A 259 3.19 8.45 9.69
CA PRO A 259 2.03 8.67 10.54
C PRO A 259 1.72 10.15 10.74
N ILE A 260 0.43 10.48 10.82
CA ILE A 260 -0.08 11.80 11.21
C ILE A 260 -1.29 11.66 12.14
N ASP A 261 -1.36 12.55 13.14
CA ASP A 261 -2.42 12.60 14.16
C ASP A 261 -3.39 13.75 13.89
N ASP A 262 -4.14 13.64 12.79
CA ASP A 262 -5.04 14.70 12.31
C ASP A 262 -6.51 14.28 12.17
N LEU A 263 -6.86 13.07 12.60
CA LEU A 263 -8.25 12.64 12.61
C LEU A 263 -9.00 13.22 13.83
N PRO A 264 -10.34 13.40 13.72
CA PRO A 264 -11.17 13.77 14.87
C PRO A 264 -10.92 12.87 16.08
N ALA A 265 -11.03 13.44 17.29
CA ALA A 265 -10.74 12.77 18.56
C ALA A 265 -9.29 12.29 18.73
N GLY A 266 -8.33 12.84 17.97
CA GLY A 266 -6.90 12.53 18.09
C GLY A 266 -6.51 11.21 17.43
N GLY A 267 -7.29 10.73 16.46
CA GLY A 267 -6.98 9.51 15.74
C GLY A 267 -5.77 9.67 14.81
N ARG A 268 -5.06 8.57 14.63
CA ARG A 268 -3.89 8.47 13.74
C ARG A 268 -4.25 7.87 12.39
N ARG A 269 -3.63 8.38 11.33
CA ARG A 269 -3.60 7.75 9.99
C ARG A 269 -2.18 7.69 9.42
N ILE A 270 -2.01 6.87 8.39
CA ILE A 270 -0.80 6.81 7.57
C ILE A 270 -1.07 7.52 6.25
N LEU A 271 -0.19 8.47 5.91
CA LEU A 271 -0.15 9.12 4.61
C LEU A 271 1.09 8.65 3.86
N GLN A 272 1.05 8.79 2.55
CA GLN A 272 2.20 8.54 1.69
C GLN A 272 2.22 9.58 0.59
N ASP A 273 3.24 10.44 0.64
CA ASP A 273 3.38 11.55 -0.29
C ASP A 273 3.99 11.11 -1.61
N ALA A 274 3.78 11.92 -2.64
CA ALA A 274 4.44 11.79 -3.93
C ALA A 274 4.85 13.18 -4.42
N SER A 275 5.95 13.23 -5.17
CA SER A 275 6.44 14.42 -5.88
C SER A 275 6.49 14.18 -7.38
N GLY A 276 6.51 15.25 -8.19
CA GLY A 276 6.53 15.19 -9.66
C GLY A 276 5.16 15.39 -10.32
N TYR A 277 4.12 15.72 -9.56
CA TYR A 277 2.84 16.17 -10.10
C TYR A 277 2.88 17.68 -10.37
N VAL A 278 2.94 18.07 -11.65
CA VAL A 278 2.92 19.47 -12.08
C VAL A 278 1.54 20.08 -11.90
N ALA A 279 0.49 19.37 -12.28
CA ALA A 279 -0.89 19.82 -12.06
C ALA A 279 -1.88 18.66 -12.00
N THR A 280 -2.86 18.77 -11.11
CA THR A 280 -4.10 17.98 -11.15
C THR A 280 -5.26 18.92 -11.37
N ILE A 281 -6.10 18.60 -12.35
CA ILE A 281 -7.21 19.42 -12.81
C ILE A 281 -8.48 18.56 -12.74
N VAL A 282 -9.55 19.10 -12.16
CA VAL A 282 -10.85 18.44 -12.09
C VAL A 282 -11.91 19.42 -12.59
N ASN A 283 -12.70 19.01 -13.58
CA ASN A 283 -13.66 19.87 -14.28
C ASN A 283 -13.05 21.22 -14.74
N GLY A 284 -11.78 21.22 -15.17
CA GLY A 284 -11.08 22.42 -15.64
C GLY A 284 -10.53 23.34 -14.55
N VAL A 285 -10.67 22.96 -13.27
CA VAL A 285 -10.13 23.73 -12.12
C VAL A 285 -8.92 23.00 -11.55
N VAL A 286 -7.81 23.73 -11.38
CA VAL A 286 -6.57 23.19 -10.78
C VAL A 286 -6.78 22.92 -9.29
N THR A 287 -6.68 21.65 -8.89
CA THR A 287 -6.78 21.20 -7.49
C THR A 287 -5.43 20.94 -6.85
N ARG A 288 -4.40 20.65 -7.67
CA ARG A 288 -3.01 20.58 -7.23
C ARG A 288 -2.10 21.29 -8.21
N ARG A 289 -1.06 21.95 -7.71
CA ARG A 289 -0.04 22.62 -8.50
C ARG A 289 1.32 22.41 -7.85
N ASP A 290 2.27 21.89 -8.62
CA ASP A 290 3.65 21.66 -8.18
C ASP A 290 3.65 20.92 -6.82
N ASP A 291 3.04 19.74 -6.81
CA ASP A 291 2.81 18.86 -5.66
C ASP A 291 1.96 19.41 -4.50
N SER A 292 1.48 20.66 -4.58
CA SER A 292 0.74 21.31 -3.49
C SER A 292 -0.77 21.32 -3.72
N ASP A 293 -1.57 21.09 -2.67
CA ASP A 293 -3.03 21.25 -2.69
C ASP A 293 -3.41 22.74 -2.79
N THR A 294 -4.28 23.09 -3.74
CA THR A 294 -4.76 24.47 -3.91
C THR A 294 -5.94 24.81 -3.00
N GLY A 295 -6.53 23.81 -2.33
CA GLY A 295 -7.76 23.95 -1.56
C GLY A 295 -9.03 23.96 -2.43
N ALA A 296 -8.92 23.97 -3.77
CA ALA A 296 -10.08 23.90 -4.65
C ALA A 296 -10.76 22.52 -4.56
N ARG A 297 -12.09 22.51 -4.50
CA ARG A 297 -12.92 21.29 -4.44
C ARG A 297 -14.02 21.31 -5.52
N PRO A 298 -13.66 21.26 -6.82
CA PRO A 298 -14.60 21.31 -7.95
C PRO A 298 -15.31 19.98 -8.20
N GLY A 299 -14.97 18.92 -7.45
CA GLY A 299 -15.60 17.61 -7.54
C GLY A 299 -17.10 17.69 -7.28
N ARG A 300 -17.87 16.87 -7.99
CA ARG A 300 -19.33 16.78 -7.88
C ARG A 300 -19.73 15.32 -7.84
N LEU A 301 -20.91 15.06 -7.29
CA LEU A 301 -21.52 13.73 -7.36
C LEU A 301 -21.65 13.31 -8.82
N VAL A 302 -20.98 12.21 -9.17
CA VAL A 302 -21.13 11.58 -10.47
C VAL A 302 -22.37 10.68 -10.40
N ARG A 303 -23.31 10.90 -11.32
CA ARG A 303 -24.47 10.04 -11.50
C ARG A 303 -24.28 9.32 -12.81
N ALA A 304 -24.52 8.01 -12.83
CA ALA A 304 -24.57 7.26 -14.07
C ALA A 304 -25.59 7.94 -14.99
N SER A 305 -25.18 8.24 -16.21
CA SER A 305 -26.10 8.72 -17.24
C SER A 305 -26.93 7.50 -17.65
N HIS A 306 -28.26 7.60 -17.58
CA HIS A 306 -29.15 6.61 -18.20
C HIS A 306 -29.10 6.73 -19.73
#